data_AF-X0T4Y6-F1
#
_entry.id   AF-X0T4Y6-F1
#
_cell.length_a   1.000
_cell.length_b   1.000
_cell.length_c   1.000
_cell.angle_alpha   90.00
_cell.angle_beta   90.00
_cell.angle_gamma   90.00
#
_symmetry.space_group_name_H-M   'P 1'
#
loop_
_entity.id
_entity.type
_entity.pdbx_description
1 polymer ?
#
loop_
_entity_poly.entity_id
_entity_poly.type
_entity_poly.pdbx_seq_one_letter_code
_entity_poly.pdbx_strand_id
1 'polypeptide(L)'
;KIDLKAKGSTYGWLLLAVFTGGLGRFISHFFSGVIFFAQYAPEGQSPWVYSAIYNISYLLPALLLSYVIIIPLIKILVISDDENQR
;
A
#
# COMPACT_ATOMS: atom_id res chain seq x y z
N LYS A 1 13.08 -13.64 -16.22
CA LYS A 1 13.15 -14.57 -15.07
C LYS A 1 13.63 -13.75 -13.86
N ILE A 2 12.76 -13.53 -12.87
CA ILE A 2 13.20 -12.96 -11.59
C ILE A 2 13.97 -14.07 -10.88
N ASP A 3 15.25 -13.86 -10.57
CA ASP A 3 16.07 -14.84 -9.86
C ASP A 3 15.70 -14.80 -8.37
N LEU A 4 14.86 -15.75 -7.95
CA LEU A 4 14.30 -15.87 -6.61
C LEU A 4 15.26 -16.51 -5.58
N LYS A 5 16.57 -16.54 -5.87
CA LYS A 5 17.59 -17.31 -5.11
C LYS A 5 17.68 -17.04 -3.61
N ALA A 6 17.09 -15.96 -3.11
CA ALA A 6 16.93 -15.72 -1.68
C ALA A 6 15.45 -15.57 -1.33
N LYS A 7 14.80 -16.68 -0.93
CA LYS A 7 13.39 -16.70 -0.46
C LYS A 7 13.09 -15.57 0.54
N GLY A 8 14.02 -15.26 1.45
CA GLY A 8 13.88 -14.15 2.40
C GLY A 8 13.96 -12.75 1.78
N SER A 9 14.71 -12.58 0.69
CA SER A 9 14.83 -11.31 -0.04
C SER A 9 13.55 -10.97 -0.80
N THR A 10 12.89 -11.94 -1.42
CA THR A 10 11.66 -11.72 -2.22
C THR A 10 10.52 -11.14 -1.38
N TYR A 11 10.24 -11.70 -0.20
CA TYR A 11 9.19 -11.16 0.68
C TYR A 11 9.51 -9.74 1.13
N GLY A 12 10.77 -9.44 1.47
CA GLY A 12 11.19 -8.08 1.83
C GLY A 12 10.96 -7.08 0.70
N TRP A 13 11.35 -7.42 -0.54
CA TRP A 13 11.10 -6.58 -1.71
C TRP A 13 9.63 -6.37 -2.00
N LEU A 14 8.79 -7.40 -1.81
CA LEU A 14 7.34 -7.29 -1.97
C LEU A 14 6.72 -6.37 -0.93
N LEU A 15 7.08 -6.52 0.33
CA LEU A 15 6.60 -5.66 1.40
C LEU A 15 7.01 -4.20 1.14
N LEU A 16 8.25 -3.98 0.69
CA LEU A 16 8.71 -2.64 0.31
C LEU A 16 7.92 -2.08 -0.89
N ALA A 17 7.68 -2.88 -1.93
CA ALA A 17 6.90 -2.44 -3.09
C ALA A 17 5.45 -2.05 -2.71
N VAL A 18 4.80 -2.86 -1.87
CA VAL A 18 3.45 -2.58 -1.35
C VAL A 18 3.45 -1.31 -0.49
N PHE A 19 4.46 -1.13 0.37
CA PHE A 19 4.62 0.09 1.16
C PHE A 19 4.77 1.32 0.27
N THR A 20 5.71 1.29 -0.67
CA THR A 20 6.00 2.41 -1.57
C THR A 20 4.78 2.79 -2.40
N GLY A 21 4.06 1.80 -2.94
CA GLY A 21 2.80 2.04 -3.65
C GLY A 21 1.72 2.65 -2.76
N GLY A 22 1.56 2.14 -1.53
CA GLY A 22 0.63 2.68 -0.54
C GLY A 22 0.96 4.12 -0.13
N LEU A 23 2.24 4.43 0.07
CA LEU A 23 2.71 5.76 0.43
C LEU A 23 2.51 6.76 -0.71
N GLY A 24 2.88 6.40 -1.94
CA GLY A 24 2.64 7.25 -3.12
C GLY A 24 1.15 7.53 -3.33
N ARG A 25 0.30 6.52 -3.12
CA ARG A 25 -1.16 6.68 -3.11
C ARG A 25 -1.61 7.65 -2.02
N PHE A 26 -1.15 7.48 -0.78
CA PHE A 26 -1.50 8.39 0.33
C PHE A 26 -1.09 9.83 0.02
N ILE A 27 0.13 10.07 -0.47
CA ILE A 27 0.61 11.41 -0.83
C ILE A 27 -0.30 12.06 -1.89
N SER A 28 -0.64 11.31 -2.94
CA SER A 28 -1.51 11.80 -4.02
C SER A 28 -2.90 12.18 -3.51
N HIS A 29 -3.51 11.32 -2.70
CA HIS A 29 -4.82 11.57 -2.10
C HIS A 29 -4.78 12.67 -1.04
N PHE A 30 -3.71 12.78 -0.28
CA PHE A 30 -3.51 13.83 0.70
C PHE A 30 -3.50 15.20 0.04
N PHE A 31 -2.70 15.39 -1.02
CA PHE A 31 -2.68 16.65 -1.76
C PHE A 31 -4.00 16.92 -2.48
N SER A 32 -4.61 15.89 -3.06
CA SER A 32 -5.96 16.02 -3.62
C SER A 32 -6.96 16.50 -2.56
N GLY A 33 -6.89 15.96 -1.35
CA GLY A 33 -7.76 16.34 -0.23
C GLY A 33 -7.55 17.79 0.21
N VAL A 34 -6.29 18.23 0.29
CA VAL A 34 -5.94 19.61 0.65
C VAL A 34 -6.37 20.61 -0.44
N ILE A 35 -6.22 20.26 -1.72
CA ILE A 35 -6.46 21.20 -2.83
C ILE A 35 -7.95 21.25 -3.22
N PHE A 36 -8.61 20.10 -3.34
CA PHE A 36 -9.96 20.00 -3.91
C PHE A 36 -11.05 19.77 -2.87
N PHE A 37 -10.72 19.16 -1.73
CA PHE A 37 -11.68 18.75 -0.71
C PHE A 37 -11.58 19.53 0.60
N ALA A 38 -10.80 20.61 0.64
CA ALA A 38 -10.66 21.47 1.82
C ALA A 38 -12.01 22.02 2.34
N GLN A 39 -12.97 22.25 1.44
CA GLN A 39 -14.32 22.72 1.77
C GLN A 39 -15.13 21.77 2.67
N TYR A 40 -14.73 20.51 2.77
CA TYR A 40 -15.36 19.53 3.66
C TYR A 40 -14.71 19.46 5.05
N ALA A 41 -13.66 20.25 5.29
CA ALA A 41 -13.06 20.36 6.62
C ALA A 41 -14.07 20.99 7.61
N PRO A 42 -14.28 20.37 8.79
CA PRO A 42 -15.07 20.95 9.87
C PRO A 42 -14.62 22.38 10.24
N GLU A 43 -15.55 23.17 10.79
CA GLU A 43 -15.23 24.52 11.26
C GLU A 43 -14.07 24.50 12.26
N GLY A 44 -13.07 25.36 12.01
CA GLY A 44 -11.85 25.45 12.82
C GLY A 44 -10.80 24.36 12.55
N GLN A 45 -11.06 23.38 11.68
CA GLN A 45 -10.07 22.36 11.31
C GLN A 45 -9.27 22.79 10.07
N SER A 46 -7.94 22.72 10.17
CA SER A 46 -7.05 22.96 9.03
C SER A 46 -7.26 21.91 7.92
N PRO A 47 -7.32 22.30 6.63
CA PRO A 47 -7.44 21.37 5.50
C PRO A 47 -6.37 20.27 5.48
N TRP A 48 -5.16 20.57 5.96
CA TRP A 48 -4.07 19.60 6.10
C TRP A 48 -4.41 18.49 7.08
N VAL A 49 -4.94 18.84 8.25
CA VAL A 49 -5.32 17.86 9.28
C VAL A 49 -6.52 17.05 8.82
N TYR A 50 -7.53 17.71 8.25
CA TYR A 50 -8.70 17.06 7.69
C TYR A 50 -8.31 16.03 6.62
N SER A 51 -7.51 16.45 5.62
CA SER A 51 -7.08 15.57 4.54
C SER A 51 -6.23 14.39 5.05
N ALA A 52 -5.33 14.62 6.02
CA ALA A 52 -4.52 13.55 6.60
C ALA A 52 -5.39 12.48 7.28
N ILE A 53 -6.28 12.91 8.19
CA ILE A 53 -7.14 11.99 8.96
C ILE A 53 -8.12 11.27 8.03
N TYR A 54 -8.76 12.00 7.12
CA TYR A 54 -9.70 11.42 6.17
C TYR A 54 -9.02 10.34 5.32
N ASN A 55 -7.87 10.66 4.71
CA ASN A 55 -7.21 9.72 3.80
C ASN A 55 -6.53 8.55 4.52
N ILE A 56 -5.91 8.77 5.68
CA ILE A 56 -5.28 7.68 6.42
C ILE A 56 -6.33 6.69 6.96
N SER A 57 -7.53 7.16 7.30
CA SER A 57 -8.59 6.33 7.90
C SER A 57 -9.00 5.13 7.04
N TYR A 58 -8.96 5.26 5.71
CA TYR A 58 -9.28 4.16 4.79
C TYR A 58 -8.04 3.59 4.08
N LEU A 59 -7.00 4.39 3.83
CA LEU A 59 -5.80 3.92 3.14
C LEU A 59 -4.91 3.04 4.02
N LEU A 60 -4.79 3.36 5.32
CA LEU A 60 -3.97 2.54 6.22
C LEU A 60 -4.58 1.13 6.39
N PRO A 61 -5.89 0.97 6.67
CA PRO A 61 -6.50 -0.36 6.67
C PRO A 61 -6.36 -1.10 5.34
N ALA A 62 -6.50 -0.40 4.20
CA ALA A 62 -6.32 -1.01 2.88
C ALA A 62 -4.88 -1.48 2.64
N LEU A 63 -3.89 -0.71 3.11
CA LEU A 63 -2.47 -1.10 3.03
C LEU A 63 -2.20 -2.34 3.90
N LEU A 64 -2.70 -2.38 5.13
CA LEU A 64 -2.57 -3.54 6.01
C LEU A 64 -3.24 -4.78 5.40
N LEU A 65 -4.43 -4.63 4.84
CA LEU A 65 -5.11 -5.71 4.13
C LEU A 65 -4.31 -6.22 2.93
N SER A 66 -3.65 -5.31 2.20
CA SER A 66 -2.79 -5.68 1.07
C SER A 66 -1.61 -6.55 1.52
N TYR A 67 -1.01 -6.27 2.69
CA TYR A 67 0.03 -7.14 3.25
C TYR A 67 -0.49 -8.52 3.64
N VAL A 68 -1.69 -8.61 4.20
CA VAL A 68 -2.31 -9.89 4.56
C VAL A 68 -2.56 -10.75 3.31
N ILE A 69 -2.95 -10.13 2.20
CA ILE A 69 -3.29 -10.84 0.95
C ILE A 69 -2.05 -11.21 0.12
N ILE A 70 -1.03 -10.34 0.05
CA ILE A 70 0.10 -10.56 -0.87
C ILE A 70 0.97 -11.76 -0.47
N ILE A 71 1.05 -12.09 0.82
CA ILE A 71 1.85 -13.20 1.36
C ILE A 71 1.32 -14.57 0.90
N PRO A 72 0.02 -14.92 1.05
CA PRO A 72 -0.50 -16.16 0.47
C PRO A 72 -0.49 -16.13 -1.06
N LEU A 73 -0.73 -14.95 -1.68
CA LEU A 73 -0.78 -14.83 -3.14
C LEU A 73 0.56 -15.19 -3.80
N ILE A 74 1.69 -14.67 -3.28
CA ILE A 74 3.01 -14.98 -3.85
C ILE A 74 3.37 -16.46 -3.68
N LYS A 75 2.95 -17.08 -2.57
CA LYS A 75 3.16 -18.50 -2.33
C LYS A 75 2.43 -19.36 -3.36
N ILE A 76 1.16 -19.01 -3.61
CA ILE A 76 0.29 -19.77 -4.53
C ILE A 76 0.70 -19.53 -5.99
N LEU A 77 0.90 -18.28 -6.41
CA LEU A 77 1.06 -17.94 -7.83
C LEU A 77 2.49 -18.00 -8.33
N VAL A 78 3.48 -17.66 -7.50
CA VAL A 78 4.86 -17.49 -7.96
C VAL A 78 5.74 -18.63 -7.49
N ILE A 79 5.64 -19.02 -6.21
CA ILE A 79 6.50 -20.07 -5.66
C ILE A 79 6.03 -21.45 -6.09
N SER A 80 4.71 -21.71 -6.08
CA SER A 80 4.17 -23.00 -6.52
C SER A 80 4.44 -23.29 -7.99
N ASP A 81 4.44 -22.26 -8.84
CA ASP A 81 4.70 -22.42 -10.29
C ASP A 81 6.18 -22.74 -10.54
N ASP A 82 7.10 -22.08 -9.83
CA ASP A 82 8.54 -22.37 -9.92
C ASP A 82 8.91 -23.78 -9.42
N GLU A 83 8.20 -24.32 -8.41
CA GLU A 83 8.39 -25.70 -7.96
C GLU A 83 7.82 -26.73 -8.95
N ASN A 84 6.71 -26.45 -9.64
CA ASN A 84 6.11 -27.36 -10.62
C ASN A 84 6.88 -27.42 -11.96
N GLN A 85 7.69 -26.41 -12.28
CA GLN A 85 8.51 -26.34 -13.50
C GLN A 85 9.93 -26.91 -13.33
N ARG A 86 10.30 -27.38 -12.12
CA ARG A 86 11.57 -28.06 -11.82
C ARG A 86 11.37 -29.57 -11.71
#